data_AF-A0A964A8B1-F1
#
_entry.id   AF-A0A964A8B1-F1
#
_cell.length_a   1.000
_cell.length_b   1.000
_cell.length_c   1.000
_cell.angle_alpha   90.00
_cell.angle_beta   90.00
_cell.angle_gamma   90.00
#
_symmetry.space_group_name_H-M   'P 1'
#
loop_
_entity.id
_entity.type
_entity.pdbx_description
1 polymer ?
#
loop_
_entity_poly.entity_id
_entity_poly.type
_entity_poly.pdbx_seq_one_letter_code
_entity_poly.pdbx_strand_id
1 'polypeptide(L)'
;MTHSHYVRALAALMFLGALTSHRAASAEVMAPELPETGGASAADRATARAAYDDAAEAYGAGRLEDALAAADRAWVALPNASTALIRATILGDMKRDEEAFEAYLLAADLSPTADETSLVNAGLARHGGRSTPPMGWLVVTSVPDGAQAQLDGVVFVTPRTVGLSAGKHTLEVAVDGYLPGQFTVTARAGRGGSYEARLQHPAGIQPPTEEPVGPAREEEEEEEREEPATPAVAKLPHQKLQLRPFFAMGFPGKAKISLDDGFGNSVSDDTDLLLAWGGGFYLDIPLRQLFAFGVEVSVGTWNTQFHDDNELGPNIHIDLAFVPRFRVTFGRVAEAYLSIPIGLSVGIDDTLDLDTGEPVKNVGPGAYFSLLLGAKFYVGESFGIFVEGGWAGHLWLFATDPTTTWTARHGVLRTGVAFLF
;
A
#
# COMPACT_ATOMS: atom_id res chain seq x y z
N MET A 1 -16.80 -38.90 -31.16
CA MET A 1 -16.54 -37.75 -30.27
C MET A 1 -15.13 -37.77 -29.66
N THR A 2 -14.09 -38.27 -30.35
CA THR A 2 -12.77 -38.51 -29.72
C THR A 2 -11.55 -38.15 -30.59
N HIS A 3 -11.73 -37.37 -31.66
CA HIS A 3 -10.61 -36.92 -32.52
C HIS A 3 -10.33 -35.41 -32.47
N SER A 4 -11.27 -34.59 -31.97
CA SER A 4 -11.10 -33.12 -31.94
C SER A 4 -10.21 -32.63 -30.78
N HIS A 5 -10.14 -33.37 -29.68
CA HIS A 5 -9.32 -32.99 -28.52
C HIS A 5 -7.81 -33.25 -28.72
N TYR A 6 -7.45 -34.30 -29.48
CA TYR A 6 -6.04 -34.63 -29.74
C TYR A 6 -5.36 -33.67 -30.72
N VAL A 7 -6.08 -33.15 -31.72
CA VAL A 7 -5.52 -32.21 -32.72
C VAL A 7 -5.32 -30.81 -32.13
N ARG A 8 -6.09 -30.45 -31.09
CA ARG A 8 -6.00 -29.14 -30.43
C ARG A 8 -4.87 -29.07 -29.39
N ALA A 9 -4.65 -30.13 -28.62
CA ALA A 9 -3.49 -30.24 -27.72
C ALA A 9 -2.15 -30.29 -28.49
N LEU A 10 -2.13 -30.90 -29.69
CA LEU A 10 -0.93 -30.96 -30.53
C LEU A 10 -0.54 -29.59 -31.11
N ALA A 11 -1.49 -28.67 -31.31
CA ALA A 11 -1.22 -27.34 -31.85
C ALA A 11 -0.58 -26.39 -30.82
N ALA A 12 -0.96 -26.50 -29.54
CA ALA A 12 -0.29 -25.80 -28.44
C ALA A 12 1.15 -26.32 -28.22
N LEU A 13 1.35 -27.64 -28.32
CA LEU A 13 2.67 -28.28 -28.23
C LEU A 13 3.58 -27.97 -29.44
N MET A 14 3.03 -27.75 -30.63
CA MET A 14 3.82 -27.37 -31.82
C MET A 14 4.22 -25.90 -31.88
N PHE A 15 3.55 -25.00 -31.13
CA PHE A 15 3.96 -23.59 -31.04
C PHE A 15 5.28 -23.41 -30.27
N LEU A 16 5.53 -24.26 -29.27
CA LEU A 16 6.81 -24.28 -28.52
C LEU A 16 7.94 -25.04 -29.24
N GLY A 17 7.63 -25.83 -30.26
CA GLY A 17 8.59 -26.71 -30.95
C GLY A 17 9.36 -26.06 -32.10
N ALA A 18 9.04 -24.83 -32.49
CA ALA A 18 9.56 -24.21 -33.69
C ALA A 18 10.11 -22.80 -33.44
N LEU A 19 11.26 -22.69 -32.76
CA LEU A 19 12.24 -21.61 -32.95
C LEU A 19 13.57 -21.99 -32.32
N THR A 20 14.53 -22.34 -33.16
CA THR A 20 15.92 -22.59 -32.76
C THR A 20 16.70 -21.28 -32.61
N SER A 21 17.37 -21.18 -31.47
CA SER A 21 18.62 -20.46 -31.21
C SER A 21 18.69 -18.97 -31.59
N HIS A 22 18.29 -18.11 -30.66
CA HIS A 22 19.11 -16.95 -30.34
C HIS A 22 19.81 -17.23 -29.01
N ARG A 23 21.09 -17.60 -29.08
CA ARG A 23 21.96 -17.63 -27.89
C ARG A 23 22.31 -16.17 -27.55
N ALA A 24 21.34 -15.46 -26.98
CA ALA A 24 21.62 -14.29 -26.16
C ALA A 24 22.39 -14.78 -24.93
N ALA A 25 23.35 -13.98 -24.44
CA ALA A 25 24.09 -14.27 -23.21
C ALA A 25 23.12 -14.78 -22.14
N SER A 26 23.37 -15.98 -21.61
CA SER A 26 22.44 -16.81 -20.84
C SER A 26 21.58 -15.97 -19.89
N ALA A 27 20.38 -15.59 -20.35
CA ALA A 27 19.39 -14.94 -19.52
C ALA A 27 18.90 -16.01 -18.55
N GLU A 28 19.24 -15.84 -17.28
CA GLU A 28 18.95 -16.85 -16.26
C GLU A 28 17.54 -16.61 -15.73
N VAL A 29 16.71 -17.64 -15.82
CA VAL A 29 15.34 -17.65 -15.30
C VAL A 29 15.26 -18.70 -14.20
N MET A 30 14.82 -18.28 -13.02
CA MET A 30 14.63 -19.14 -11.86
C MET A 30 13.14 -19.29 -11.60
N ALA A 31 12.58 -20.44 -11.95
CA ALA A 31 11.19 -20.79 -11.66
C ALA A 31 11.19 -22.12 -10.89
N PRO A 32 11.33 -22.09 -9.55
CA PRO A 32 11.42 -23.32 -8.77
C PRO A 32 10.15 -24.15 -8.92
N GLU A 33 10.21 -25.46 -8.72
CA GLU A 33 9.02 -26.30 -8.80
C GLU A 33 8.13 -26.10 -7.58
N LEU A 34 6.82 -25.92 -7.77
CA LEU A 34 5.90 -25.83 -6.64
C LEU A 34 5.68 -27.21 -6.02
N PRO A 35 5.70 -27.32 -4.69
CA PRO A 35 5.29 -28.55 -4.03
C PRO A 35 3.79 -28.78 -4.22
N GLU A 36 3.36 -30.03 -4.06
CA GLU A 36 1.95 -30.33 -3.89
C GLU A 36 1.44 -29.76 -2.56
N THR A 37 0.43 -28.89 -2.64
CA THR A 37 -0.21 -28.26 -1.47
C THR A 37 -1.63 -28.77 -1.29
N GLY A 38 -2.08 -28.91 -0.03
CA GLY A 38 -3.47 -29.28 0.27
C GLY A 38 -3.65 -30.80 0.40
N GLY A 39 -3.22 -31.34 1.55
CA GLY A 39 -3.32 -32.78 1.82
C GLY A 39 -2.66 -33.23 3.13
N ALA A 40 -1.98 -32.33 3.84
CA ALA A 40 -1.25 -32.68 5.07
C ALA A 40 -2.18 -33.23 6.16
N SER A 41 -1.80 -34.38 6.71
CA SER A 41 -2.48 -35.02 7.84
C SER A 41 -2.23 -34.26 9.15
N ALA A 42 -2.92 -34.65 10.22
CA ALA A 42 -2.62 -34.13 11.55
C ALA A 42 -1.20 -34.50 12.02
N ALA A 43 -0.70 -35.67 11.60
CA ALA A 43 0.66 -36.12 11.90
C ALA A 43 1.70 -35.27 11.16
N ASP A 44 1.43 -34.91 9.90
CA ASP A 44 2.31 -34.04 9.11
C ASP A 44 2.40 -32.65 9.73
N ARG A 45 1.26 -32.08 10.14
CA ARG A 45 1.23 -30.80 10.87
C ARG A 45 1.99 -30.86 12.20
N ALA A 46 1.86 -31.96 12.95
CA ALA A 46 2.59 -32.14 14.20
C ALA A 46 4.10 -32.26 13.96
N THR A 47 4.49 -32.99 12.90
CA THR A 47 5.89 -33.15 12.48
C THR A 47 6.49 -31.81 12.05
N ALA A 48 5.76 -31.04 11.23
CA ALA A 48 6.17 -29.71 10.81
C ALA A 48 6.32 -28.77 12.00
N ARG A 49 5.42 -28.85 12.99
CA ARG A 49 5.50 -28.03 14.21
C ARG A 49 6.72 -28.37 15.06
N ALA A 50 6.99 -29.65 15.28
CA ALA A 50 8.18 -30.07 16.02
C ALA A 50 9.47 -29.63 15.30
N ALA A 51 9.53 -29.82 13.98
CA ALA A 51 10.65 -29.39 13.17
C ALA A 51 10.83 -27.85 13.15
N TYR A 52 9.73 -27.09 13.25
CA TYR A 52 9.78 -25.63 13.43
C TYR A 52 10.43 -25.25 14.76
N ASP A 53 9.99 -25.88 15.86
CA ASP A 53 10.52 -25.59 17.19
C ASP A 53 12.03 -25.97 17.27
N ASP A 54 12.43 -27.09 16.65
CA ASP A 54 13.84 -27.49 16.49
C ASP A 54 14.65 -26.43 15.70
N ALA A 55 14.09 -25.92 14.59
CA ALA A 55 14.74 -24.93 13.75
C ALA A 55 14.95 -23.61 14.51
N ALA A 56 13.95 -23.17 15.26
CA ALA A 56 14.03 -21.96 16.09
C ALA A 56 15.08 -22.09 17.20
N GLU A 57 15.15 -23.24 17.88
CA GLU A 57 16.17 -23.50 18.90
C GLU A 57 17.59 -23.48 18.29
N ALA A 58 17.80 -24.23 17.21
CA ALA A 58 19.10 -24.30 16.55
C ALA A 58 19.54 -22.93 15.99
N TYR A 59 18.60 -22.16 15.42
CA TYR A 59 18.86 -20.81 14.93
C TYR A 59 19.23 -19.86 16.07
N GLY A 60 18.48 -19.87 17.18
CA GLY A 60 18.79 -19.08 18.37
C GLY A 60 20.15 -19.42 19.01
N ALA A 61 20.60 -20.67 18.85
CA ALA A 61 21.93 -21.13 19.26
C ALA A 61 23.05 -20.82 18.24
N GLY A 62 22.73 -20.19 17.09
CA GLY A 62 23.68 -19.90 16.01
C GLY A 62 24.11 -21.12 15.20
N ARG A 63 23.47 -22.28 15.38
CA ARG A 63 23.75 -23.52 14.63
C ARG A 63 22.96 -23.53 13.33
N LEU A 64 23.38 -22.71 12.37
CA LEU A 64 22.61 -22.45 11.14
C LEU A 64 22.40 -23.70 10.27
N GLU A 65 23.35 -24.65 10.24
CA GLU A 65 23.20 -25.90 9.48
C GLU A 65 22.12 -26.82 10.10
N ASP A 66 22.13 -26.98 11.42
CA ASP A 66 21.10 -27.73 12.15
C ASP A 66 19.72 -27.07 11.97
N ALA A 67 19.68 -25.74 12.03
CA ALA A 67 18.47 -24.96 11.82
C ALA A 67 17.91 -25.18 10.41
N LEU A 68 18.76 -25.15 9.38
CA LEU A 68 18.37 -25.41 8.00
C LEU A 68 17.85 -26.84 7.84
N ALA A 69 18.54 -27.83 8.40
CA ALA A 69 18.11 -29.22 8.34
C ALA A 69 16.75 -29.44 9.02
N ALA A 70 16.46 -28.71 10.10
CA ALA A 70 15.15 -28.72 10.75
C ALA A 70 14.09 -27.99 9.91
N ALA A 71 14.41 -26.85 9.32
CA ALA A 71 13.52 -26.13 8.39
C ALA A 71 13.17 -26.99 7.16
N ASP A 72 14.12 -27.75 6.61
CA ASP A 72 13.89 -28.68 5.51
C ASP A 72 12.93 -29.82 5.91
N ARG A 73 13.05 -30.36 7.13
CA ARG A 73 12.06 -31.32 7.66
C ARG A 73 10.67 -30.71 7.76
N ALA A 74 10.56 -29.46 8.22
CA ALA A 74 9.29 -28.75 8.31
C ALA A 74 8.67 -28.52 6.92
N TRP A 75 9.48 -28.12 5.95
CA TRP A 75 9.08 -27.94 4.55
C TRP A 75 8.56 -29.25 3.94
N VAL A 76 9.27 -30.36 4.11
CA VAL A 76 8.83 -31.67 3.59
C VAL A 76 7.52 -32.13 4.21
N ALA A 77 7.35 -31.91 5.52
CA ALA A 77 6.14 -32.32 6.23
C ALA A 77 4.92 -31.44 5.87
N LEU A 78 5.12 -30.12 5.72
CA LEU A 78 4.04 -29.18 5.41
C LEU A 78 4.55 -28.04 4.52
N PRO A 79 4.56 -28.24 3.19
CA PRO A 79 4.94 -27.18 2.26
C PRO A 79 3.91 -26.05 2.29
N ASN A 80 4.33 -24.86 2.73
CA ASN A 80 3.53 -23.64 2.72
C ASN A 80 4.45 -22.40 2.74
N ALA A 81 3.86 -21.21 2.66
CA ALA A 81 4.63 -19.97 2.67
C ALA A 81 5.53 -19.82 3.91
N SER A 82 5.03 -20.16 5.10
CA SER A 82 5.79 -20.03 6.35
C SER A 82 7.01 -20.96 6.38
N THR A 83 6.87 -22.23 5.98
CA THR A 83 7.97 -23.19 5.97
C THR A 83 9.03 -22.84 4.92
N ALA A 84 8.62 -22.34 3.75
CA ALA A 84 9.55 -21.77 2.77
C ALA A 84 10.28 -20.52 3.30
N LEU A 85 9.56 -19.63 4.00
CA LEU A 85 10.11 -18.37 4.52
C LEU A 85 11.19 -18.59 5.59
N ILE A 86 11.00 -19.56 6.48
CA ILE A 86 12.00 -19.93 7.49
C ILE A 86 13.27 -20.43 6.81
N ARG A 87 13.12 -21.37 5.86
CA ARG A 87 14.24 -21.89 5.07
C ARG A 87 14.99 -20.76 4.37
N ALA A 88 14.26 -19.85 3.72
CA ALA A 88 14.82 -18.69 3.02
C ALA A 88 15.63 -17.78 3.95
N THR A 89 15.10 -17.49 5.14
CA THR A 89 15.75 -16.62 6.13
C THR A 89 17.06 -17.23 6.63
N ILE A 90 17.06 -18.52 6.96
CA ILE A 90 18.25 -19.24 7.43
C ILE A 90 19.32 -19.27 6.32
N LEU A 91 18.95 -19.58 5.08
CA LEU A 91 19.85 -19.55 3.92
C LEU A 91 20.47 -18.16 3.71
N GLY A 92 19.68 -17.10 3.89
CA GLY A 92 20.15 -15.72 3.79
C GLY A 92 21.21 -15.37 4.83
N ASP A 93 21.04 -15.84 6.07
CA ASP A 93 22.01 -15.64 7.14
C ASP A 93 23.29 -16.46 6.94
N MET A 94 23.17 -17.64 6.30
CA MET A 94 24.30 -18.44 5.83
C MET A 94 25.04 -17.86 4.61
N LYS A 95 24.60 -16.70 4.07
CA LYS A 95 25.13 -16.08 2.84
C LYS A 95 24.95 -16.94 1.58
N ARG A 96 23.94 -17.80 1.56
CA ARG A 96 23.55 -18.60 0.38
C ARG A 96 22.45 -17.84 -0.38
N ASP A 97 22.80 -16.68 -0.93
CA ASP A 97 21.84 -15.71 -1.47
C ASP A 97 20.96 -16.29 -2.60
N GLU A 98 21.50 -17.14 -3.47
CA GLU A 98 20.74 -17.77 -4.57
C GLU A 98 19.67 -18.75 -4.06
N GLU A 99 20.03 -19.62 -3.13
CA GLU A 99 19.08 -20.59 -2.55
C GLU A 99 18.06 -19.90 -1.64
N ALA A 100 18.48 -18.82 -0.95
CA ALA A 100 17.55 -17.98 -0.20
C ALA A 100 16.54 -17.32 -1.15
N PHE A 101 17.01 -16.76 -2.26
CA PHE A 101 16.16 -16.14 -3.28
C PHE A 101 15.15 -17.14 -3.86
N GLU A 102 15.59 -18.36 -4.19
CA GLU A 102 14.73 -19.45 -4.64
C GLU A 102 13.64 -19.79 -3.61
N ALA A 103 14.02 -19.94 -2.34
CA ALA A 103 13.06 -20.22 -1.26
C ALA A 103 12.06 -19.08 -1.05
N TYR A 104 12.47 -17.82 -1.25
CA TYR A 104 11.55 -16.68 -1.23
C TYR A 104 10.59 -16.69 -2.44
N LEU A 105 11.03 -17.10 -3.63
CA LEU A 105 10.16 -17.25 -4.80
C LEU A 105 9.08 -18.31 -4.53
N LEU A 106 9.46 -19.44 -3.93
CA LEU A 106 8.51 -20.47 -3.49
C LEU A 106 7.51 -19.90 -2.47
N ALA A 107 7.97 -19.19 -1.44
CA ALA A 107 7.10 -18.60 -0.44
C ALA A 107 6.08 -17.62 -1.05
N ALA A 108 6.46 -16.85 -2.07
CA ALA A 108 5.59 -15.90 -2.75
C ALA A 108 4.36 -16.55 -3.40
N ASP A 109 4.51 -17.77 -3.91
CA ASP A 109 3.46 -18.49 -4.63
C ASP A 109 2.64 -19.44 -3.74
N LEU A 110 3.00 -19.59 -2.47
CA LEU A 110 2.34 -20.49 -1.51
C LEU A 110 1.33 -19.76 -0.62
N SER A 111 0.69 -18.73 -1.16
CA SER A 111 -0.35 -17.93 -0.47
C SER A 111 0.12 -17.36 0.89
N PRO A 112 1.18 -16.53 0.91
CA PRO A 112 1.66 -15.90 2.14
C PRO A 112 0.61 -14.96 2.74
N THR A 113 0.62 -14.80 4.07
CA THR A 113 -0.11 -13.73 4.76
C THR A 113 0.45 -12.35 4.38
N ALA A 114 -0.24 -11.27 4.77
CA ALA A 114 0.22 -9.90 4.48
C ALA A 114 1.60 -9.60 5.12
N ASP A 115 1.83 -10.07 6.34
CA ASP A 115 3.11 -9.90 7.03
C ASP A 115 4.22 -10.70 6.35
N GLU A 116 3.94 -11.96 6.02
CA GLU A 116 4.88 -12.81 5.28
C GLU A 116 5.17 -12.24 3.88
N THR A 117 4.19 -11.67 3.19
CA THR A 117 4.37 -11.03 1.88
C THR A 117 5.41 -9.91 1.95
N SER A 118 5.37 -9.11 3.02
CA SER A 118 6.35 -8.04 3.24
C SER A 118 7.77 -8.60 3.45
N LEU A 119 7.89 -9.67 4.22
CA LEU A 119 9.16 -10.38 4.45
C LEU A 119 9.69 -11.04 3.17
N VAL A 120 8.80 -11.66 2.40
CA VAL A 120 9.13 -12.29 1.11
C VAL A 120 9.66 -11.25 0.13
N ASN A 121 8.97 -10.12 -0.05
CA ASN A 121 9.42 -9.06 -0.95
C ASN A 121 10.76 -8.44 -0.52
N ALA A 122 10.97 -8.25 0.79
CA ALA A 122 12.24 -7.78 1.32
C ALA A 122 13.38 -8.78 1.08
N GLY A 123 13.11 -10.07 1.28
CA GLY A 123 14.01 -11.18 1.00
C GLY A 123 14.39 -11.27 -0.48
N LEU A 124 13.39 -11.27 -1.38
CA LEU A 124 13.58 -11.25 -2.82
C LEU A 124 14.46 -10.07 -3.28
N ALA A 125 14.19 -8.87 -2.78
CA ALA A 125 14.98 -7.69 -3.10
C ALA A 125 16.42 -7.80 -2.62
N ARG A 126 16.62 -8.21 -1.36
CA ARG A 126 17.95 -8.32 -0.74
C ARG A 126 18.80 -9.39 -1.41
N HIS A 127 18.26 -10.59 -1.52
CA HIS A 127 19.00 -11.77 -1.94
C HIS A 127 19.12 -11.82 -3.46
N GLY A 128 18.08 -11.47 -4.22
CA GLY A 128 18.17 -11.34 -5.67
C GLY A 128 19.20 -10.29 -6.12
N GLY A 129 19.29 -9.15 -5.43
CA GLY A 129 20.31 -8.14 -5.70
C GLY A 129 21.76 -8.60 -5.41
N ARG A 130 21.94 -9.68 -4.63
CA ARG A 130 23.24 -10.24 -4.23
C ARG A 130 23.58 -11.56 -4.95
N SER A 131 22.60 -12.22 -5.58
CA SER A 131 22.81 -13.39 -6.44
C SER A 131 23.80 -13.09 -7.58
N THR A 132 24.43 -14.12 -8.12
CA THR A 132 25.32 -14.01 -9.28
C THR A 132 24.84 -14.92 -10.40
N PRO A 133 24.17 -14.38 -11.44
CA PRO A 133 24.00 -12.96 -11.76
C PRO A 133 22.97 -12.26 -10.85
N PRO A 134 23.00 -10.91 -10.76
CA PRO A 134 21.99 -10.19 -10.01
C PRO A 134 20.60 -10.39 -10.60
N MET A 135 19.65 -10.83 -9.77
CA MET A 135 18.30 -11.22 -10.15
C MET A 135 17.26 -10.18 -9.69
N GLY A 136 16.25 -9.93 -10.49
CA GLY A 136 14.95 -9.40 -10.09
C GLY A 136 13.89 -10.51 -10.06
N TRP A 137 12.65 -10.17 -9.76
CA TRP A 137 11.53 -11.12 -9.86
C TRP A 137 10.32 -10.51 -10.57
N LEU A 138 9.50 -11.37 -11.17
CA LEU A 138 8.32 -11.01 -11.91
C LEU A 138 7.14 -11.90 -11.49
N VAL A 139 6.03 -11.29 -11.11
CA VAL A 139 4.75 -11.99 -10.95
C VAL A 139 4.06 -12.00 -12.31
N VAL A 140 3.93 -13.17 -12.91
CA VAL A 140 3.32 -13.36 -14.22
C VAL A 140 1.90 -13.90 -14.04
N THR A 141 0.91 -13.12 -14.49
CA THR A 141 -0.51 -13.51 -14.54
C THR A 141 -1.01 -13.50 -15.98
N SER A 142 -2.16 -14.09 -16.25
CA SER A 142 -2.76 -14.10 -17.59
C SER A 142 -4.26 -13.87 -17.53
N VAL A 143 -4.82 -13.35 -18.62
CA VAL A 143 -6.26 -13.29 -18.83
C VAL A 143 -6.54 -13.93 -20.21
N PRO A 144 -7.19 -15.11 -20.26
CA PRO A 144 -7.71 -15.93 -19.14
C PRO A 144 -6.64 -16.47 -18.19
N ASP A 145 -7.05 -16.80 -16.96
CA ASP A 145 -6.20 -17.44 -15.95
C ASP A 145 -5.77 -18.86 -16.38
N GLY A 146 -4.69 -19.37 -15.79
CA GLY A 146 -4.22 -20.75 -16.04
C GLY A 146 -3.53 -20.95 -17.38
N ALA A 147 -2.99 -19.87 -17.97
CA ALA A 147 -2.23 -19.97 -19.21
C ALA A 147 -0.88 -20.66 -18.99
N GLN A 148 -0.43 -21.42 -20.00
CA GLN A 148 0.93 -21.89 -20.08
C GLN A 148 1.82 -20.74 -20.53
N ALA A 149 2.81 -20.40 -19.71
CA ALA A 149 3.79 -19.36 -20.00
C ALA A 149 5.18 -19.99 -20.18
N GLN A 150 5.99 -19.35 -21.03
CA GLN A 150 7.39 -19.68 -21.23
C GLN A 150 8.20 -18.39 -21.15
N LEU A 151 9.21 -18.36 -20.28
CA LEU A 151 10.10 -17.23 -20.09
C LEU A 151 11.53 -17.67 -20.40
N ASP A 152 12.08 -17.15 -21.50
CA ASP A 152 13.38 -17.57 -22.07
C ASP A 152 13.56 -19.10 -22.14
N GLY A 153 12.51 -19.81 -22.51
CA GLY A 153 12.51 -21.28 -22.63
C GLY A 153 12.02 -22.03 -21.39
N VAL A 154 11.97 -21.39 -20.21
CA VAL A 154 11.48 -22.01 -18.97
C VAL A 154 9.96 -21.96 -18.90
N VAL A 155 9.32 -23.13 -18.83
CA VAL A 155 7.86 -23.28 -18.90
C VAL A 155 7.25 -23.36 -17.51
N PHE A 156 6.14 -22.66 -17.29
CA PHE A 156 5.33 -22.69 -16.07
C PHE A 156 3.87 -22.35 -16.38
N VAL A 157 2.99 -22.45 -15.38
CA VAL A 157 1.56 -22.09 -15.48
C VAL A 157 1.30 -20.83 -14.66
N THR A 158 0.49 -19.92 -15.18
CA THR A 158 0.10 -18.68 -14.47
C THR A 158 -1.03 -18.93 -13.45
N PRO A 159 -1.05 -18.20 -12.31
CA PRO A 159 -0.08 -17.21 -11.86
C PRO A 159 1.21 -17.85 -11.32
N ARG A 160 2.36 -17.20 -11.56
CA ARG A 160 3.67 -17.65 -11.06
C ARG A 160 4.58 -16.48 -10.74
N THR A 161 5.35 -16.57 -9.67
CA THR A 161 6.46 -15.68 -9.37
C THR A 161 7.77 -16.32 -9.84
N VAL A 162 8.50 -15.62 -10.71
CA VAL A 162 9.74 -16.13 -11.31
C VAL A 162 10.88 -15.14 -11.14
N GLY A 163 12.08 -15.66 -10.86
CA GLY A 163 13.32 -14.93 -10.82
C GLY A 163 13.90 -14.73 -12.22
N LEU A 164 14.50 -13.57 -12.46
CA LEU A 164 15.06 -13.17 -13.75
C LEU A 164 16.37 -12.43 -13.56
N SER A 165 17.43 -12.82 -14.27
CA SER A 165 18.67 -12.04 -14.31
C SER A 165 18.40 -10.61 -14.77
N ALA A 166 19.15 -9.61 -14.33
CA ALA A 166 18.92 -8.24 -14.80
C ALA A 166 19.10 -8.12 -16.33
N GLY A 167 18.06 -7.69 -17.05
CA GLY A 167 18.09 -7.68 -18.51
C GLY A 167 16.71 -7.71 -19.17
N LYS A 168 16.69 -7.90 -20.48
CA LYS A 168 15.47 -8.14 -21.27
C LYS A 168 15.24 -9.63 -21.40
N HIS A 169 14.00 -10.06 -21.21
CA HIS A 169 13.54 -11.44 -21.31
C HIS A 169 12.35 -11.53 -22.25
N THR A 170 12.18 -12.69 -22.87
CA THR A 170 11.07 -12.99 -23.79
C THR A 170 10.07 -13.86 -23.06
N LEU A 171 8.85 -13.34 -22.92
CA LEU A 171 7.71 -14.05 -22.33
C LEU A 171 6.75 -14.45 -23.43
N GLU A 172 6.50 -15.75 -23.55
CA GLU A 172 5.48 -16.32 -24.43
C GLU A 172 4.36 -16.90 -23.58
N VAL A 173 3.11 -16.64 -23.94
CA VAL A 173 1.95 -17.08 -23.16
C VAL A 173 0.89 -17.64 -24.11
N ALA A 174 0.39 -18.82 -23.79
CA ALA A 174 -0.63 -19.53 -24.55
C ALA A 174 -1.67 -20.15 -23.62
N VAL A 175 -2.93 -20.10 -24.03
CA VAL A 175 -4.03 -20.82 -23.38
C VAL A 175 -5.00 -21.31 -24.45
N ASP A 176 -5.60 -22.47 -24.22
CA ASP A 176 -6.52 -23.09 -25.16
C ASP A 176 -7.68 -22.14 -25.52
N GLY A 177 -7.94 -22.02 -26.82
CA GLY A 177 -9.01 -21.14 -27.35
C GLY A 177 -8.61 -19.69 -27.59
N TYR A 178 -7.37 -19.29 -27.28
CA TYR A 178 -6.87 -17.94 -27.48
C TYR A 178 -5.65 -17.92 -28.41
N LEU A 179 -5.40 -16.77 -29.03
CA LEU A 179 -4.17 -16.54 -29.79
C LEU A 179 -2.97 -16.42 -28.82
N PRO A 180 -1.84 -17.10 -29.09
CA PRO A 180 -0.65 -16.97 -28.26
C PRO A 180 -0.06 -15.56 -28.36
N GLY A 181 0.49 -15.07 -27.25
CA GLY A 181 1.15 -13.77 -27.17
C GLY A 181 2.65 -13.93 -26.93
N GLN A 182 3.46 -13.08 -27.55
CA GLN A 182 4.88 -12.93 -27.26
C GLN A 182 5.14 -11.49 -26.79
N PHE A 183 5.87 -11.35 -25.69
CA PHE A 183 6.08 -10.09 -25.00
C PHE A 183 7.54 -9.96 -24.57
N THR A 184 8.02 -8.73 -24.47
CA THR A 184 9.34 -8.44 -23.89
C THR A 184 9.17 -7.83 -22.51
N VAL A 185 9.76 -8.46 -21.50
CA VAL A 185 9.80 -7.96 -20.13
C VAL A 185 11.22 -7.54 -19.77
N THR A 186 11.39 -6.58 -18.86
CA THR A 186 12.71 -6.12 -18.42
C THR A 186 12.82 -6.27 -16.91
N ALA A 187 13.76 -7.09 -16.46
CA ALA A 187 14.07 -7.30 -15.05
C ALA A 187 15.20 -6.37 -14.60
N ARG A 188 15.14 -5.94 -13.33
CA ARG A 188 16.19 -5.17 -12.67
C ARG A 188 16.60 -5.89 -11.38
N ALA A 189 17.90 -5.89 -11.10
CA ALA A 189 18.45 -6.52 -9.90
C ALA A 189 17.76 -6.03 -8.62
N GLY A 190 17.33 -6.96 -7.77
CA GLY A 190 16.66 -6.70 -6.50
C GLY A 190 15.31 -5.98 -6.62
N ARG A 191 14.68 -5.97 -7.80
CA ARG A 191 13.39 -5.32 -8.03
C ARG A 191 12.34 -6.30 -8.50
N GLY A 192 11.18 -6.21 -7.87
CA GLY A 192 9.97 -6.89 -8.28
C GLY A 192 9.21 -6.12 -9.36
N GLY A 193 8.52 -6.87 -10.21
CA GLY A 193 7.51 -6.36 -11.12
C GLY A 193 6.33 -7.31 -11.22
N SER A 194 5.29 -6.88 -11.92
CA SER A 194 4.19 -7.74 -12.33
C SER A 194 3.93 -7.57 -13.82
N TYR A 195 3.52 -8.64 -14.48
CA TYR A 195 3.12 -8.65 -15.88
C TYR A 195 1.83 -9.46 -16.06
N GLU A 196 0.80 -8.82 -16.60
CA GLU A 196 -0.48 -9.45 -16.92
C GLU A 196 -0.59 -9.66 -18.43
N ALA A 197 -0.50 -10.92 -18.86
CA ALA A 197 -0.63 -11.30 -20.26
C ALA A 197 -2.12 -11.41 -20.65
N ARG A 198 -2.63 -10.41 -21.36
CA ARG A 198 -3.99 -10.40 -21.90
C ARG A 198 -4.00 -11.02 -23.29
N LEU A 199 -4.57 -12.22 -23.43
CA LEU A 199 -4.62 -12.95 -24.69
C LEU A 199 -5.87 -12.59 -25.49
N GLN A 200 -5.75 -12.58 -26.82
CA GLN A 200 -6.83 -12.21 -27.72
C GLN A 200 -7.60 -13.45 -28.17
N HIS A 201 -8.93 -13.36 -28.19
CA HIS A 201 -9.76 -14.42 -28.76
C HIS A 201 -9.76 -14.34 -30.30
N PRO A 202 -9.63 -15.46 -31.04
CA PRO A 202 -9.54 -15.47 -32.51
C PRO A 202 -10.74 -14.82 -33.24
N ALA A 203 -11.89 -14.70 -32.58
CA ALA A 203 -13.13 -14.19 -33.17
C ALA A 203 -13.36 -12.67 -33.04
N GLY A 204 -12.38 -11.88 -32.60
CA GLY A 204 -12.39 -10.40 -32.63
C GLY A 204 -13.74 -9.70 -32.37
N ILE A 205 -14.10 -9.49 -31.10
CA ILE A 205 -15.27 -8.71 -30.59
C ILE A 205 -16.66 -9.09 -31.14
N GLN A 206 -17.47 -9.78 -30.32
CA GLN A 206 -18.90 -9.45 -30.12
C GLN A 206 -19.47 -10.19 -28.89
N PRO A 207 -20.06 -9.50 -27.89
CA PRO A 207 -21.29 -9.98 -27.28
C PRO A 207 -22.47 -9.70 -28.22
N PRO A 208 -23.44 -10.62 -28.38
CA PRO A 208 -24.53 -10.44 -29.34
C PRO A 208 -25.47 -9.31 -28.91
N THR A 209 -25.72 -8.39 -29.83
CA THR A 209 -26.86 -7.50 -29.85
C THR A 209 -28.10 -8.34 -30.15
N GLU A 210 -28.95 -8.61 -29.16
CA GLU A 210 -30.34 -8.95 -29.45
C GLU A 210 -31.13 -7.65 -29.55
N GLU A 211 -31.45 -7.26 -30.78
CA GLU A 211 -32.55 -6.33 -31.06
C GLU A 211 -33.88 -7.01 -30.69
N PRO A 212 -34.74 -6.42 -29.85
CA PRO A 212 -36.10 -6.90 -29.73
C PRO A 212 -36.93 -6.35 -30.90
N VAL A 213 -37.45 -7.28 -31.69
CA VAL A 213 -38.64 -7.09 -32.53
C VAL A 213 -39.78 -6.59 -31.62
N GLY A 214 -40.43 -5.49 -32.01
CA GLY A 214 -41.57 -4.92 -31.28
C GLY A 214 -42.88 -5.74 -31.37
N PRO A 215 -44.04 -5.12 -31.14
CA PRO A 215 -44.62 -4.97 -29.81
C PRO A 215 -46.01 -5.62 -29.71
N ALA A 216 -46.47 -5.98 -28.50
CA ALA A 216 -47.88 -5.86 -28.10
C ALA A 216 -48.10 -6.19 -26.61
N ARG A 217 -48.67 -5.19 -25.92
CA ARG A 217 -49.69 -5.24 -24.85
C ARG A 217 -49.35 -5.95 -23.53
N GLU A 218 -49.14 -5.16 -22.48
CA GLU A 218 -50.17 -4.64 -21.53
C GLU A 218 -50.60 -5.75 -20.56
N GLU A 219 -49.93 -5.81 -19.40
CA GLU A 219 -50.48 -5.45 -18.07
C GLU A 219 -51.01 -6.76 -17.41
N GLU A 220 -50.44 -7.27 -16.31
CA GLU A 220 -50.53 -6.77 -14.94
C GLU A 220 -49.59 -7.57 -13.99
N GLU A 221 -49.15 -6.89 -12.93
CA GLU A 221 -48.86 -7.41 -11.56
C GLU A 221 -47.72 -8.41 -11.33
N GLU A 222 -46.61 -7.96 -10.74
CA GLU A 222 -46.39 -8.00 -9.27
C GLU A 222 -45.04 -7.34 -8.93
N GLU A 223 -45.10 -6.36 -8.04
CA GLU A 223 -43.97 -5.56 -7.58
C GLU A 223 -43.28 -6.32 -6.43
N GLU A 224 -42.27 -7.13 -6.72
CA GLU A 224 -41.29 -7.55 -5.72
C GLU A 224 -39.91 -6.99 -6.11
N ARG A 225 -39.48 -6.05 -5.28
CA ARG A 225 -38.37 -5.12 -5.51
C ARG A 225 -37.05 -5.82 -5.17
N GLU A 226 -36.47 -6.57 -6.10
CA GLU A 226 -35.08 -7.01 -6.02
C GLU A 226 -34.11 -5.91 -6.49
N GLU A 227 -33.04 -5.75 -5.72
CA GLU A 227 -31.99 -4.74 -5.81
C GLU A 227 -31.30 -4.67 -7.18
N PRO A 228 -30.90 -3.48 -7.67
CA PRO A 228 -30.07 -3.39 -8.86
C PRO A 228 -28.69 -4.00 -8.59
N ALA A 229 -28.39 -5.09 -9.30
CA ALA A 229 -27.06 -5.69 -9.35
C ALA A 229 -26.02 -4.65 -9.76
N THR A 230 -25.18 -4.28 -8.80
CA THR A 230 -24.02 -3.39 -8.96
C THR A 230 -23.08 -3.91 -10.05
N PRO A 231 -22.60 -3.04 -10.97
CA PRO A 231 -21.55 -3.41 -11.90
C PRO A 231 -20.26 -3.68 -11.12
N ALA A 232 -19.58 -4.79 -11.44
CA ALA A 232 -18.29 -5.15 -10.87
C ALA A 232 -17.26 -4.04 -11.17
N VAL A 233 -17.00 -3.21 -10.15
CA VAL A 233 -16.03 -2.12 -10.20
C VAL A 233 -14.64 -2.75 -10.24
N ALA A 234 -13.91 -2.56 -11.34
CA ALA A 234 -12.48 -2.81 -11.39
C ALA A 234 -11.81 -2.05 -10.23
N LYS A 235 -11.21 -2.77 -9.28
CA LYS A 235 -10.49 -2.18 -8.14
C LYS A 235 -9.31 -1.39 -8.69
N LEU A 236 -9.37 -0.06 -8.53
CA LEU A 236 -8.25 0.81 -8.89
C LEU A 236 -7.12 0.66 -7.87
N PRO A 237 -5.85 0.76 -8.30
CA PRO A 237 -4.67 0.55 -7.44
C PRO A 237 -4.57 1.51 -6.24
N HIS A 238 -5.36 2.58 -6.21
CA HIS A 238 -5.36 3.61 -5.16
C HIS A 238 -6.58 3.54 -4.22
N GLN A 239 -7.25 2.38 -4.15
CA GLN A 239 -8.27 2.06 -3.15
C GLN A 239 -7.70 1.43 -1.86
N LYS A 240 -6.37 1.41 -1.71
CA LYS A 240 -5.68 0.94 -0.52
C LYS A 240 -5.80 1.95 0.64
N LEU A 241 -5.89 1.43 1.85
CA LEU A 241 -5.85 2.21 3.09
C LEU A 241 -4.50 2.93 3.14
N GLN A 242 -4.45 4.19 3.57
CA GLN A 242 -3.18 4.92 3.63
C GLN A 242 -2.89 5.45 5.03
N LEU A 243 -1.69 5.19 5.55
CA LEU A 243 -1.15 5.88 6.72
C LEU A 243 -0.15 6.94 6.24
N ARG A 244 -0.35 8.20 6.62
CA ARG A 244 0.54 9.29 6.20
C ARG A 244 1.08 10.07 7.40
N PRO A 245 2.23 9.67 7.98
CA PRO A 245 2.93 10.54 8.91
C PRO A 245 3.40 11.80 8.20
N PHE A 246 3.30 12.93 8.89
CA PHE A 246 3.72 14.22 8.35
C PHE A 246 4.45 15.08 9.36
N PHE A 247 5.31 15.90 8.81
CA PHE A 247 5.92 17.04 9.46
C PHE A 247 5.23 18.31 8.94
N ALA A 248 4.92 19.25 9.83
CA ALA A 248 4.25 20.51 9.53
C ALA A 248 5.08 21.71 9.98
N MET A 249 5.17 22.70 9.09
CA MET A 249 5.73 24.01 9.37
C MET A 249 4.66 25.06 9.07
N GLY A 250 4.40 25.94 10.03
CA GLY A 250 3.51 27.07 9.81
C GLY A 250 4.26 28.27 9.24
N PHE A 251 3.49 29.13 8.58
CA PHE A 251 3.95 30.45 8.17
C PHE A 251 3.22 31.52 8.97
N PRO A 252 3.80 32.74 9.08
CA PRO A 252 3.21 33.82 9.85
C PRO A 252 1.73 34.03 9.53
N GLY A 253 0.95 34.21 10.59
CA GLY A 253 -0.50 34.36 10.53
C GLY A 253 -0.99 35.40 11.52
N LYS A 254 -2.30 35.43 11.74
CA LYS A 254 -2.92 36.31 12.75
C LYS A 254 -3.53 35.47 13.85
N ALA A 255 -3.27 35.85 15.10
CA ALA A 255 -4.05 35.42 16.24
C ALA A 255 -4.88 36.59 16.75
N LYS A 256 -6.13 36.32 17.08
CA LYS A 256 -7.03 37.27 17.71
C LYS A 256 -7.51 36.71 19.02
N ILE A 257 -7.24 37.45 20.08
CA ILE A 257 -7.73 37.18 21.42
C ILE A 257 -8.94 38.08 21.63
N SER A 258 -10.08 37.52 22.04
CA SER A 258 -11.26 38.30 22.39
C SER A 258 -11.61 38.02 23.84
N LEU A 259 -11.58 39.08 24.65
CA LEU A 259 -12.00 39.12 26.03
C LEU A 259 -13.39 39.76 26.08
N ASP A 260 -14.38 39.04 26.58
CA ASP A 260 -15.69 39.63 26.94
C ASP A 260 -15.67 39.94 28.44
N ASP A 261 -15.86 41.20 28.81
CA ASP A 261 -15.85 41.62 30.22
C ASP A 261 -17.13 41.22 30.98
N GLY A 262 -18.08 40.54 30.32
CA GLY A 262 -19.37 40.16 30.89
C GLY A 262 -20.36 41.32 31.00
N PHE A 263 -19.98 42.52 30.56
CA PHE A 263 -20.83 43.72 30.51
C PHE A 263 -21.10 44.20 29.07
N GLY A 264 -20.73 43.40 28.07
CA GLY A 264 -21.04 43.63 26.66
C GLY A 264 -19.99 44.44 25.91
N ASN A 265 -18.82 44.69 26.51
CA ASN A 265 -17.66 45.21 25.78
C ASN A 265 -16.70 44.07 25.48
N SER A 266 -16.30 43.96 24.20
CA SER A 266 -15.23 43.05 23.79
C SER A 266 -13.97 43.86 23.50
N VAL A 267 -12.88 43.53 24.19
CA VAL A 267 -11.54 43.99 23.81
C VAL A 267 -10.94 42.90 22.95
N SER A 268 -10.49 43.27 21.74
CA SER A 268 -9.82 42.33 20.87
C SER A 268 -8.50 42.88 20.37
N ASP A 269 -7.44 42.11 20.57
CA ASP A 269 -6.10 42.44 20.10
C ASP A 269 -5.67 41.45 19.01
N ASP A 270 -5.12 41.99 17.92
CA ASP A 270 -4.56 41.22 16.81
C ASP A 270 -3.05 41.12 17.07
N THR A 271 -2.54 39.90 17.28
CA THR A 271 -1.10 39.66 17.44
C THR A 271 -0.60 38.76 16.31
N ASP A 272 0.66 38.98 15.91
CA ASP A 272 1.30 38.17 14.89
C ASP A 272 1.57 36.76 15.44
N LEU A 273 1.08 35.77 14.71
CA LEU A 273 1.28 34.37 15.05
C LEU A 273 2.63 33.91 14.47
N LEU A 274 3.55 33.55 15.36
CA LEU A 274 4.83 32.92 15.07
C LEU A 274 4.63 31.40 15.22
N LEU A 275 4.13 30.74 14.17
CA LEU A 275 3.86 29.31 14.29
C LEU A 275 5.17 28.51 14.38
N ALA A 276 5.20 27.57 15.32
CA ALA A 276 6.29 26.64 15.48
C ALA A 276 5.86 25.22 15.05
N TRP A 277 6.84 24.35 14.98
CA TRP A 277 6.83 23.06 14.30
C TRP A 277 5.72 22.12 14.83
N GLY A 278 5.28 21.20 13.99
CA GLY A 278 4.27 20.21 14.35
C GLY A 278 4.36 18.95 13.49
N GLY A 279 3.47 18.01 13.76
CA GLY A 279 3.38 16.78 13.00
C GLY A 279 2.19 15.92 13.41
N GLY A 280 1.96 14.85 12.66
CA GLY A 280 0.81 14.00 12.91
C GLY A 280 0.73 12.85 11.93
N PHE A 281 -0.44 12.21 11.93
CA PHE A 281 -0.76 11.10 11.05
C PHE A 281 -2.12 11.32 10.41
N TYR A 282 -2.21 10.97 9.14
CA TYR A 282 -3.48 10.71 8.48
C TYR A 282 -3.72 9.22 8.32
N LEU A 283 -4.96 8.79 8.55
CA LEU A 283 -5.47 7.53 8.04
C LEU A 283 -6.47 7.85 6.94
N ASP A 284 -6.20 7.47 5.69
CA ASP A 284 -7.11 7.71 4.56
C ASP A 284 -7.76 6.43 4.08
N ILE A 285 -9.08 6.50 3.93
CA ILE A 285 -9.93 5.43 3.43
C ILE A 285 -10.54 5.92 2.10
N PRO A 286 -10.03 5.43 0.96
CA PRO A 286 -10.54 5.80 -0.35
C PRO A 286 -11.92 5.18 -0.61
N LEU A 287 -12.92 6.03 -0.88
CA LEU A 287 -14.31 5.57 -1.12
C LEU A 287 -14.57 5.34 -2.61
N ARG A 288 -14.16 6.29 -3.45
CA ARG A 288 -14.33 6.24 -4.91
C ARG A 288 -13.09 6.82 -5.60
N GLN A 289 -13.11 6.87 -6.93
CA GLN A 289 -11.97 7.39 -7.71
C GLN A 289 -11.60 8.82 -7.27
N LEU A 290 -12.61 9.68 -7.14
CA LEU A 290 -12.43 11.12 -6.89
C LEU A 290 -12.55 11.51 -5.42
N PHE A 291 -12.91 10.59 -4.53
CA PHE A 291 -13.24 10.92 -3.14
C PHE A 291 -12.64 9.91 -2.16
N ALA A 292 -12.00 10.44 -1.12
CA ALA A 292 -11.53 9.71 0.04
C ALA A 292 -12.00 10.40 1.31
N PHE A 293 -12.14 9.64 2.39
CA PHE A 293 -12.24 10.22 3.72
C PHE A 293 -11.00 9.88 4.52
N GLY A 294 -10.67 10.68 5.50
CA GLY A 294 -9.59 10.37 6.42
C GLY A 294 -9.85 10.84 7.83
N VAL A 295 -8.99 10.37 8.72
CA VAL A 295 -8.88 10.84 10.10
C VAL A 295 -7.48 11.40 10.29
N GLU A 296 -7.39 12.58 10.88
CA GLU A 296 -6.13 13.23 11.25
C GLU A 296 -5.99 13.25 12.77
N VAL A 297 -4.81 12.87 13.26
CA VAL A 297 -4.37 13.20 14.62
C VAL A 297 -3.08 13.99 14.49
N SER A 298 -3.02 15.17 15.08
CA SER A 298 -1.84 16.02 14.98
C SER A 298 -1.55 16.78 16.27
N VAL A 299 -0.28 17.14 16.43
CA VAL A 299 0.21 17.99 17.51
C VAL A 299 1.04 19.08 16.90
N GLY A 300 0.86 20.30 17.39
CA GLY A 300 1.60 21.45 16.91
C GLY A 300 1.89 22.43 18.02
N THR A 301 2.80 23.34 17.72
CA THR A 301 3.17 24.43 18.60
C THR A 301 2.89 25.76 17.93
N TRP A 302 2.57 26.78 18.71
CA TRP A 302 2.42 28.13 18.19
C TRP A 302 2.89 29.12 19.23
N ASN A 303 3.32 30.28 18.76
CA ASN A 303 3.70 31.38 19.63
C ASN A 303 3.09 32.69 19.12
N THR A 304 2.96 33.66 20.00
CA THR A 304 2.63 35.04 19.63
C THR A 304 3.81 35.94 19.92
N GLN A 305 3.80 37.13 19.32
CA GLN A 305 4.80 38.15 19.66
C GLN A 305 4.78 38.49 21.16
N PHE A 306 3.60 38.48 21.80
CA PHE A 306 3.47 38.65 23.25
C PHE A 306 4.24 37.59 24.05
N HIS A 307 4.18 36.32 23.64
CA HIS A 307 4.91 35.27 24.32
C HIS A 307 6.43 35.41 24.16
N ASP A 308 6.88 35.83 22.98
CA ASP A 308 8.30 36.10 22.72
C ASP A 308 8.80 37.28 23.57
N ASP A 309 8.03 38.37 23.62
CA ASP A 309 8.35 39.57 24.39
C ASP A 309 8.35 39.32 25.92
N ASN A 310 7.61 38.32 26.40
CA ASN A 310 7.49 37.98 27.83
C ASN A 310 8.22 36.68 28.21
N GLU A 311 9.07 36.12 27.34
CA GLU A 311 9.82 34.88 27.57
C GLU A 311 8.94 33.68 27.99
N LEU A 312 7.71 33.63 27.48
CA LEU A 312 6.75 32.54 27.75
C LEU A 312 7.04 31.32 26.88
N GLY A 313 6.69 30.14 27.40
CA GLY A 313 6.80 28.88 26.68
C GLY A 313 5.89 28.80 25.46
N PRO A 314 6.17 27.93 24.47
CA PRO A 314 5.31 27.79 23.30
C PRO A 314 3.97 27.15 23.67
N ASN A 315 2.91 27.64 23.05
CA ASN A 315 1.58 27.04 23.17
C ASN A 315 1.52 25.77 22.36
N ILE A 316 0.74 24.80 22.85
CA ILE A 316 0.61 23.48 22.25
C ILE A 316 -0.85 23.29 21.85
N HIS A 317 -1.08 22.68 20.70
CA HIS A 317 -2.41 22.16 20.35
C HIS A 317 -2.34 20.70 19.94
N ILE A 318 -3.42 19.98 20.23
CA ILE A 318 -3.64 18.60 19.78
C ILE A 318 -4.96 18.57 19.02
N ASP A 319 -4.93 18.13 17.77
CA ASP A 319 -6.08 18.11 16.90
C ASP A 319 -6.51 16.67 16.58
N LEU A 320 -7.83 16.47 16.52
CA LEU A 320 -8.47 15.27 15.99
C LEU A 320 -9.50 15.70 14.95
N ALA A 321 -9.28 15.33 13.69
CA ALA A 321 -10.10 15.81 12.58
C ALA A 321 -10.62 14.72 11.66
N PHE A 322 -11.82 14.96 11.14
CA PHE A 322 -12.34 14.27 9.97
C PHE A 322 -11.87 15.01 8.71
N VAL A 323 -11.45 14.26 7.68
CA VAL A 323 -10.78 14.80 6.50
C VAL A 323 -11.47 14.33 5.22
N PRO A 324 -12.55 14.99 4.78
CA PRO A 324 -13.01 14.90 3.41
C PRO A 324 -11.88 15.26 2.44
N ARG A 325 -11.70 14.44 1.41
CA ARG A 325 -10.71 14.68 0.37
C ARG A 325 -11.26 14.43 -1.03
N PHE A 326 -11.08 15.43 -1.88
CA PHE A 326 -11.25 15.31 -3.32
C PHE A 326 -9.89 15.06 -3.95
N ARG A 327 -9.79 14.09 -4.87
CA ARG A 327 -8.52 13.70 -5.46
C ARG A 327 -8.64 13.42 -6.94
N VAL A 328 -7.55 13.67 -7.67
CA VAL A 328 -7.39 13.35 -9.08
C VAL A 328 -6.06 12.63 -9.24
N THR A 329 -6.10 11.44 -9.82
CA THR A 329 -4.91 10.59 -10.04
C THR A 329 -4.38 10.76 -11.45
N PHE A 330 -3.07 10.96 -11.58
CA PHE A 330 -2.37 11.06 -12.86
C PHE A 330 -1.58 9.77 -13.11
N GLY A 331 -2.25 8.80 -13.74
CA GLY A 331 -1.71 7.45 -13.91
C GLY A 331 -1.45 6.78 -12.55
N ARG A 332 -0.33 6.07 -12.43
CA ARG A 332 0.09 5.37 -11.19
C ARG A 332 1.16 6.13 -10.39
N VAL A 333 1.59 7.31 -10.86
CA VAL A 333 2.80 7.99 -10.36
C VAL A 333 2.51 9.20 -9.49
N ALA A 334 1.34 9.82 -9.64
CA ALA A 334 0.99 11.02 -8.87
C ALA A 334 -0.51 11.16 -8.62
N GLU A 335 -0.84 11.87 -7.54
CA GLU A 335 -2.19 12.23 -7.12
C GLU A 335 -2.19 13.69 -6.66
N ALA A 336 -3.06 14.52 -7.22
CA ALA A 336 -3.36 15.84 -6.66
C ALA A 336 -4.66 15.76 -5.86
N TYR A 337 -4.76 16.54 -4.78
CA TYR A 337 -5.93 16.49 -3.92
C TYR A 337 -6.19 17.80 -3.18
N LEU A 338 -7.46 17.99 -2.83
CA LEU A 338 -7.95 19.01 -1.93
C LEU A 338 -8.48 18.32 -0.67
N SER A 339 -7.95 18.66 0.50
CA SER A 339 -8.40 18.17 1.79
C SER A 339 -9.03 19.29 2.60
N ILE A 340 -10.09 18.97 3.35
CA ILE A 340 -10.78 19.91 4.22
C ILE A 340 -10.86 19.36 5.65
N PRO A 341 -9.76 19.29 6.43
CA PRO A 341 -9.82 18.83 7.81
C PRO A 341 -10.80 19.68 8.64
N ILE A 342 -11.70 19.01 9.37
CA ILE A 342 -12.65 19.64 10.30
C ILE A 342 -12.70 18.78 11.57
N GLY A 343 -12.50 19.38 12.72
CA GLY A 343 -12.34 18.60 13.94
C GLY A 343 -12.35 19.37 15.24
N LEU A 344 -11.97 18.64 16.27
CA LEU A 344 -11.79 19.13 17.63
C LEU A 344 -10.32 19.43 17.86
N SER A 345 -10.06 20.39 18.72
CA SER A 345 -8.74 20.76 19.17
C SER A 345 -8.71 20.84 20.69
N VAL A 346 -7.56 20.56 21.29
CA VAL A 346 -7.27 20.91 22.68
C VAL A 346 -6.09 21.86 22.64
N GLY A 347 -6.30 23.08 23.12
CA GLY A 347 -5.25 24.08 23.28
C GLY A 347 -4.67 23.99 24.69
N ILE A 348 -3.36 24.13 24.78
CA ILE A 348 -2.61 24.33 26.02
C ILE A 348 -1.82 25.62 25.83
N ASP A 349 -2.12 26.61 26.67
CA ASP A 349 -1.63 27.97 26.54
C ASP A 349 -0.87 28.36 27.81
N ASP A 350 0.31 28.96 27.66
CA ASP A 350 1.09 29.54 28.76
C ASP A 350 0.74 31.04 28.85
N THR A 351 -0.09 31.41 29.82
CA THR A 351 -0.48 32.81 30.05
C THR A 351 0.23 33.39 31.27
N LEU A 352 0.09 34.69 31.51
CA LEU A 352 0.46 35.32 32.78
C LEU A 352 -0.77 35.50 33.65
N ASP A 353 -0.66 35.16 34.93
CA ASP A 353 -1.64 35.52 35.95
C ASP A 353 -1.64 37.04 36.14
N LEU A 354 -2.82 37.66 36.02
CA LEU A 354 -2.95 39.12 36.04
C LEU A 354 -2.67 39.74 37.42
N ASP A 355 -2.79 38.97 38.50
CA ASP A 355 -2.58 39.45 39.87
C ASP A 355 -1.13 39.22 40.34
N THR A 356 -0.52 38.11 39.91
CA THR A 356 0.82 37.70 40.39
C THR A 356 1.92 37.89 39.35
N GLY A 357 1.59 38.02 38.06
CA GLY A 357 2.56 38.10 36.97
C GLY A 357 3.33 36.80 36.75
N GLU A 358 2.88 35.69 37.35
CA GLU A 358 3.51 34.38 37.20
C GLU A 358 2.90 33.61 36.01
N PRO A 359 3.69 32.74 35.33
CA PRO A 359 3.16 31.90 34.26
C PRO A 359 2.12 30.90 34.77
N VAL A 360 0.97 30.84 34.11
CA VAL A 360 -0.11 29.89 34.39
C VAL A 360 -0.52 29.16 33.11
N LYS A 361 -0.64 27.83 33.25
CA LYS A 361 -1.09 26.94 32.17
C LYS A 361 -2.60 26.87 32.10
N ASN A 362 -3.13 27.20 30.93
CA ASN A 362 -4.53 27.05 30.61
C ASN A 362 -4.72 25.89 29.64
N VAL A 363 -5.78 25.11 29.86
CA VAL A 363 -6.20 24.05 28.93
C VAL A 363 -7.62 24.33 28.52
N GLY A 364 -7.88 24.24 27.21
CA GLY A 364 -9.16 24.61 26.63
C GLY A 364 -9.56 23.70 25.49
N PRO A 365 -10.82 23.23 25.44
CA PRO A 365 -11.34 22.61 24.23
C PRO A 365 -11.46 23.65 23.12
N GLY A 366 -11.47 23.16 21.89
CA GLY A 366 -11.52 23.99 20.71
C GLY A 366 -12.01 23.26 19.47
N ALA A 367 -12.11 24.02 18.39
CA ALA A 367 -12.41 23.55 17.05
C ALA A 367 -11.23 23.81 16.13
N TYR A 368 -11.02 22.89 15.19
CA TYR A 368 -9.98 22.95 14.18
C TYR A 368 -10.61 22.86 12.79
N PHE A 369 -10.14 23.70 11.88
CA PHE A 369 -10.51 23.67 10.47
C PHE A 369 -9.28 23.96 9.61
N SER A 370 -9.18 23.30 8.46
CA SER A 370 -8.13 23.59 7.48
C SER A 370 -8.61 23.39 6.04
N LEU A 371 -7.95 24.06 5.11
CA LEU A 371 -8.12 23.88 3.67
C LEU A 371 -6.74 23.67 3.05
N LEU A 372 -6.49 22.47 2.52
CA LEU A 372 -5.18 22.04 2.08
C LEU A 372 -5.22 21.57 0.62
N LEU A 373 -4.35 22.13 -0.21
CA LEU A 373 -4.08 21.64 -1.55
C LEU A 373 -2.78 20.86 -1.53
N GLY A 374 -2.79 19.62 -2.01
CA GLY A 374 -1.64 18.74 -1.96
C GLY A 374 -1.39 17.96 -3.22
N ALA A 375 -0.15 17.48 -3.33
CA ALA A 375 0.29 16.54 -4.33
C ALA A 375 1.06 15.41 -3.67
N LYS A 376 0.81 14.20 -4.13
CA LYS A 376 1.46 12.97 -3.70
C LYS A 376 2.11 12.31 -4.90
N PHE A 377 3.33 11.84 -4.71
CA PHE A 377 4.13 11.16 -5.72
C PHE A 377 4.45 9.77 -5.22
N TYR A 378 4.00 8.75 -5.96
CA TYR A 378 4.19 7.36 -5.58
C TYR A 378 5.56 6.86 -6.04
N VAL A 379 6.30 6.25 -5.12
CA VAL A 379 7.56 5.54 -5.41
C VAL A 379 7.30 4.06 -5.19
N GLY A 380 6.68 3.43 -6.19
CA GLY A 380 6.20 2.04 -6.10
C GLY A 380 4.73 1.96 -5.66
N GLU A 381 4.29 0.76 -5.26
CA GLU A 381 2.86 0.50 -4.95
C GLU A 381 2.49 0.73 -3.48
N SER A 382 3.46 0.76 -2.58
CA SER A 382 3.25 0.82 -1.12
C SER A 382 3.78 2.09 -0.47
N PHE A 383 4.47 2.94 -1.22
CA PHE A 383 5.14 4.11 -0.69
C PHE A 383 4.96 5.32 -1.61
N GLY A 384 4.78 6.48 -1.01
CA GLY A 384 4.82 7.76 -1.69
C GLY A 384 5.35 8.86 -0.79
N ILE A 385 5.73 9.97 -1.40
CA ILE A 385 6.01 11.23 -0.72
C ILE A 385 4.90 12.21 -1.04
N PHE A 386 4.58 13.10 -0.11
CA PHE A 386 3.61 14.15 -0.38
C PHE A 386 4.04 15.49 0.17
N VAL A 387 3.50 16.53 -0.46
CA VAL A 387 3.57 17.90 -0.04
C VAL A 387 2.17 18.49 -0.14
N GLU A 388 1.74 19.20 0.89
CA GLU A 388 0.47 19.91 0.90
C GLU A 388 0.63 21.25 1.61
N GLY A 389 -0.05 22.26 1.08
CA GLY A 389 0.00 23.61 1.61
C GLY A 389 -1.38 24.23 1.61
N GLY A 390 -1.60 25.14 2.56
CA GLY A 390 -2.87 25.85 2.65
C GLY A 390 -3.00 26.65 3.93
N TRP A 391 -4.20 26.69 4.46
CA TRP A 391 -4.56 27.51 5.62
C TRP A 391 -5.16 26.65 6.72
N ALA A 392 -4.83 26.97 7.97
CA ALA A 392 -5.40 26.35 9.15
C ALA A 392 -5.94 27.42 10.10
N GLY A 393 -7.05 27.08 10.75
CA GLY A 393 -7.73 27.90 11.73
C GLY A 393 -8.09 27.10 12.96
N HIS A 394 -7.86 27.70 14.11
CA HIS A 394 -8.20 27.15 15.40
C HIS A 394 -9.03 28.14 16.20
N LEU A 395 -9.94 27.61 17.00
CA LEU A 395 -10.73 28.34 17.99
C LEU A 395 -10.62 27.58 19.32
N TRP A 396 -10.16 28.23 20.38
CA TRP A 396 -10.07 27.63 21.72
C TRP A 396 -10.84 28.45 22.76
N LEU A 397 -11.45 27.73 23.70
CA LEU A 397 -12.13 28.27 24.87
C LEU A 397 -11.35 27.82 26.11
N PHE A 398 -10.63 28.71 26.78
CA PHE A 398 -9.78 28.34 27.92
C PHE A 398 -10.55 28.40 29.24
N ALA A 399 -10.33 27.41 30.11
CA ALA A 399 -11.19 27.17 31.28
C ALA A 399 -11.03 28.17 32.44
N THR A 400 -9.92 28.92 32.49
CA THR A 400 -9.63 29.88 33.55
C THR A 400 -10.45 31.17 33.43
N ASP A 401 -11.00 31.46 32.25
CA ASP A 401 -11.99 32.52 32.05
C ASP A 401 -12.97 32.17 30.91
N PRO A 402 -14.23 31.81 31.20
CA PRO A 402 -15.21 31.36 30.19
C PRO A 402 -15.58 32.45 29.16
N THR A 403 -15.11 33.69 29.34
CA THR A 403 -15.35 34.80 28.41
C THR A 403 -14.18 35.04 27.44
N THR A 404 -13.05 34.36 27.63
CA THR A 404 -11.87 34.52 26.79
C THR A 404 -11.87 33.49 25.65
N THR A 405 -11.92 33.99 24.42
CA THR A 405 -11.83 33.16 23.22
C THR A 405 -10.57 33.47 22.43
N TRP A 406 -9.85 32.42 22.05
CA TRP A 406 -8.65 32.53 21.23
C TRP A 406 -8.95 32.01 19.84
N THR A 407 -8.64 32.81 18.84
CA THR A 407 -8.72 32.38 17.44
C THR A 407 -7.36 32.54 16.78
N ALA A 408 -6.86 31.47 16.17
CA ALA A 408 -5.61 31.49 15.40
C ALA A 408 -5.90 31.17 13.95
N ARG A 409 -5.26 31.89 13.03
CA ARG A 409 -5.39 31.71 11.58
C ARG A 409 -4.02 31.81 10.93
N HIS A 410 -3.58 30.76 10.24
CA HIS A 410 -2.21 30.73 9.71
C HIS A 410 -2.05 29.90 8.45
N GLY A 411 -1.00 30.22 7.69
CA GLY A 411 -0.54 29.36 6.61
C GLY A 411 0.11 28.10 7.16
N VAL A 412 0.02 27.00 6.43
CA VAL A 412 0.69 25.74 6.79
C VAL A 412 1.24 25.06 5.55
N LEU A 413 2.45 24.51 5.67
CA LEU A 413 3.05 23.58 4.73
C LEU A 413 3.34 22.28 5.46
N ARG A 414 2.89 21.17 4.88
CA ARG A 414 3.11 19.83 5.41
C ARG A 414 3.82 18.99 4.37
N THR A 415 4.76 18.20 4.84
CA THR A 415 5.50 17.25 4.02
C THR A 415 5.57 15.93 4.76
N GLY A 416 5.48 14.83 4.04
CA GLY A 416 5.52 13.52 4.68
C GLY A 416 5.65 12.38 3.71
N VAL A 417 5.50 11.19 4.26
CA VAL A 417 5.47 9.94 3.49
C VAL A 417 4.07 9.34 3.59
N ALA A 418 3.69 8.56 2.59
CA ALA A 418 2.42 7.86 2.51
C ALA A 418 2.69 6.37 2.33
N PHE A 419 2.23 5.56 3.29
CA PHE A 419 2.26 4.11 3.22
C PHE A 419 0.89 3.61 2.76
N LEU A 420 0.86 2.75 1.74
CA LEU A 420 -0.37 2.17 1.19
C LEU A 420 -0.46 0.69 1.61
N PHE A 421 -1.58 0.33 2.24
CA PHE A 421 -1.88 -1.00 2.76
C PHE A 421 -3.01 -1.66 1.96
#